data_AF-A0A661ZW56-F1
#
_entry.id   AF-A0A661ZW56-F1
#
_cell.length_a   1.000
_cell.length_b   1.000
_cell.length_c   1.000
_cell.angle_alpha   90.00
_cell.angle_beta   90.00
_cell.angle_gamma   90.00
#
_symmetry.space_group_name_H-M   'P 1'
#
loop_
_entity.id
_entity.type
_entity.pdbx_description
1 polymer ?
#
loop_
_entity_poly.entity_id
_entity_poly.type
_entity_poly.pdbx_seq_one_letter_code
_entity_poly.pdbx_strand_id
1 'polypeptide(L)' 'DGIYIKKGYASGTFLPQVANETNWTKEEFLGHCARDKAGIGWDGWKNADIYIYEAIVFHEKK' A
#
# COMPACT_ATOMS: atom_id res chain seq x y z
N ASP A 1 2.18 -9.11 -2.25
CA ASP A 1 2.41 -8.09 -3.30
C ASP A 1 2.44 -6.69 -2.71
N GLY A 2 3.07 -5.75 -3.43
CA GLY A 2 3.02 -4.33 -3.12
C GLY A 2 1.80 -3.69 -3.76
N ILE A 3 1.33 -2.59 -3.19
CA ILE A 3 0.19 -1.83 -3.72
C ILE A 3 0.55 -0.37 -3.92
N TYR A 4 -0.05 0.23 -4.94
CA TYR A 4 -0.05 1.65 -5.16
C TYR A 4 -1.50 2.12 -5.35
N ILE A 5 -1.94 3.07 -4.53
CA ILE A 5 -3.28 3.65 -4.57
C ILE A 5 -3.17 5.06 -5.13
N LYS A 6 -4.05 5.42 -6.06
CA LYS A 6 -4.13 6.77 -6.63
C LYS A 6 -5.57 7.27 -6.71
N LYS A 7 -5.80 8.51 -6.26
CA LYS A 7 -7.08 9.21 -6.38
C LYS A 7 -6.84 10.68 -6.71
N GLY A 8 -6.97 11.04 -7.98
CA GLY A 8 -6.61 12.38 -8.46
C GLY A 8 -5.12 12.67 -8.22
N TYR A 9 -4.84 13.72 -7.42
CA TYR A 9 -3.49 14.11 -7.01
C TYR A 9 -2.98 13.38 -5.76
N ALA A 10 -3.84 12.65 -5.05
CA ALA A 10 -3.48 11.91 -3.85
C ALA A 10 -3.01 10.50 -4.21
N SER A 11 -1.92 10.04 -3.59
CA SER A 11 -1.36 8.72 -3.86
C SER A 11 -0.58 8.14 -2.69
N GLY A 12 -0.58 6.82 -2.55
CA GLY A 12 0.14 6.11 -1.49
C GLY A 12 0.64 4.76 -1.97
N THR A 13 1.73 4.27 -1.37
CA THR A 13 2.30 2.96 -1.70
C THR A 13 2.68 2.18 -0.44
N PHE A 14 2.51 0.87 -0.50
CA PHE A 14 3.16 -0.06 0.41
C PHE A 14 3.92 -1.11 -0.37
N LEU A 15 5.16 -1.35 0.04
CA LEU A 15 6.02 -2.37 -0.55
C LEU A 15 5.58 -3.77 -0.09
N PRO A 16 5.89 -4.84 -0.85
CA PRO A 16 5.46 -6.19 -0.53
C PRO A 16 5.83 -6.65 0.89
N GLN A 17 6.98 -6.22 1.42
CA GLN A 17 7.41 -6.60 2.78
C GLN A 17 6.50 -6.05 3.88
N VAL A 18 5.85 -4.91 3.66
CA VAL A 18 4.94 -4.32 4.66
C VAL A 18 3.76 -5.26 4.89
N ALA A 19 3.21 -5.84 3.81
CA ALA A 19 2.12 -6.81 3.93
C ALA A 19 2.52 -8.06 4.73
N ASN A 20 3.78 -8.50 4.61
CA ASN A 20 4.29 -9.68 5.30
C ASN A 20 4.61 -9.41 6.78
N GLU A 21 5.09 -8.21 7.12
CA GLU A 21 5.53 -7.86 8.48
C GLU A 21 4.38 -7.46 9.41
N THR A 22 3.30 -6.89 8.89
CA THR A 22 2.22 -6.35 9.73
C THR A 22 1.13 -7.35 10.08
N ASN A 23 1.05 -8.48 9.37
CA ASN A 23 0.00 -9.49 9.51
C ASN A 23 -1.43 -8.92 9.40
N TRP A 24 -1.59 -7.86 8.60
CA TRP A 24 -2.89 -7.24 8.34
C TRP A 24 -3.72 -8.06 7.36
N THR A 25 -5.04 -7.98 7.51
CA THR A 25 -5.98 -8.40 6.47
C THR A 25 -5.85 -7.52 5.22
N LYS A 26 -6.41 -7.98 4.09
CA LYS A 26 -6.39 -7.19 2.84
C LYS A 26 -7.06 -5.83 3.03
N GLU A 27 -8.17 -5.79 3.75
CA GLU A 27 -8.94 -4.59 4.05
C GLU A 27 -8.15 -3.62 4.92
N GLU A 28 -7.45 -4.12 5.94
CA GLU A 28 -6.56 -3.30 6.77
C GLU A 28 -5.37 -2.78 5.98
N PHE A 29 -4.74 -3.60 5.14
CA PHE A 29 -3.61 -3.18 4.31
C PHE A 29 -3.99 -2.06 3.34
N LEU A 30 -5.14 -2.19 2.68
CA LEU A 30 -5.71 -1.15 1.82
C LEU A 30 -6.13 0.10 2.61
N GLY A 31 -6.77 -0.09 3.77
CA GLY A 31 -7.25 0.99 4.63
C GLY A 31 -6.11 1.84 5.20
N HIS A 32 -5.05 1.18 5.68
CA HIS A 32 -3.83 1.84 6.14
C HIS A 32 -3.11 2.55 4.99
N CYS A 33 -3.01 1.95 3.80
CA CYS A 33 -2.38 2.63 2.66
C CYS A 33 -3.18 3.87 2.24
N ALA A 34 -4.51 3.75 2.16
CA ALA A 34 -5.41 4.83 1.79
C ALA A 34 -5.37 6.00 2.78
N ARG A 35 -5.43 5.70 4.09
CA ARG A 35 -5.42 6.72 5.14
C ARG A 35 -4.02 7.30 5.36
N ASP A 36 -3.03 6.44 5.56
CA ASP A 36 -1.74 6.83 6.13
C ASP A 36 -0.69 7.17 5.06
N LYS A 37 -0.87 6.70 3.81
CA LYS A 37 0.03 6.99 2.69
C LYS A 37 -0.60 7.89 1.63
N ALA A 38 -1.86 7.64 1.26
CA ALA A 38 -2.55 8.43 0.26
C ALA A 38 -3.33 9.62 0.83
N GLY A 39 -3.63 9.63 2.14
CA GLY A 39 -4.35 10.73 2.79
C GLY A 39 -5.82 10.86 2.36
N ILE A 40 -6.45 9.78 1.88
CA ILE A 40 -7.82 9.79 1.33
C ILE A 40 -8.86 9.14 2.25
N GLY A 41 -8.51 8.94 3.52
CA GLY A 41 -9.33 8.25 4.51
C GLY A 41 -9.28 6.73 4.39
N TRP A 42 -9.80 6.04 5.42
CA TRP A 42 -9.72 4.57 5.54
C TRP A 42 -10.39 3.84 4.37
N ASP A 43 -11.63 4.21 4.04
CA ASP A 43 -12.37 3.62 2.92
C ASP A 43 -12.08 4.31 1.58
N GLY A 44 -11.11 5.23 1.53
CA GLY A 44 -10.81 6.00 0.33
C GLY A 44 -10.41 5.14 -0.86
N TRP A 45 -9.80 3.98 -0.61
CA TRP A 45 -9.38 3.01 -1.62
C TRP A 45 -10.54 2.42 -2.44
N LYS A 46 -11.75 2.35 -1.88
CA LYS A 46 -12.93 1.80 -2.58
C LYS A 46 -13.34 2.62 -3.82
N ASN A 47 -12.90 3.87 -3.88
CA ASN A 47 -13.16 4.81 -4.98
C ASN A 47 -11.85 5.38 -5.54
N ALA A 48 -10.78 4.59 -5.55
CA ALA A 48 -9.46 4.95 -6.03
C ALA A 48 -8.96 3.89 -7.02
N ASP A 49 -8.00 4.26 -7.86
CA ASP A 49 -7.29 3.31 -8.69
C ASP A 49 -6.28 2.55 -7.82
N ILE A 50 -6.27 1.23 -7.96
CA ILE A 50 -5.37 0.34 -7.21
C ILE A 50 -4.52 -0.44 -8.21
N TYR A 51 -3.21 -0.34 -8.03
CA TYR A 51 -2.22 -1.05 -8.81
C TYR A 51 -1.46 -2.01 -7.90
N ILE A 52 -1.15 -3.20 -8.42
CA ILE A 52 -0.40 -4.25 -7.70
C ILE A 52 0.93 -4.42 -8.41
N TYR A 53 2.01 -4.59 -7.64
CA TYR A 53 3.34 -4.80 -8.19
C TYR A 53 4.18 -5.75 -7.33
N GLU A 54 5.18 -6.34 -7.95
CA GLU A 54 6.23 -7.12 -7.29
C GLU A 54 7.50 -6.29 -7.17
N ALA A 55 8.31 -6.54 -6.14
CA ALA A 55 9.58 -5.88 -5.94
C ALA A 55 10.65 -6.89 -5.53
N ILE A 56 11.86 -6.73 -6.06
CA ILE A 56 13.05 -7.48 -5.66
C ILE A 56 13.83 -6.60 -4.67
N VAL A 57 13.97 -7.06 -3.43
CA VAL A 57 14.63 -6.31 -2.35
C VAL A 57 16.04 -6.84 -2.12
N PHE A 58 17.03 -5.96 -2.21
CA PHE A 58 18.44 -6.28 -1.94
C PHE A 58 18.85 -5.66 -0.60
N HIS A 59 19.69 -6.37 0.15
CA HIS A 59 20.30 -5.90 1.39
C HIS A 59 21.82 -5.96 1.26
N GLU A 60 22.54 -4.98 1.79
CA GLU A 60 23.99 -5.07 1.90
C GLU A 60 24.39 -6.20 2.85
N LYS A 61 25.35 -7.02 2.43
CA LYS A 61 26.03 -7.93 3.34
C LYS A 61 27.00 -7.12 4.18
N LYS A 62 26.87 -7.24 5.51
CA LYS A 62 27.92 -6.83 6.44
C LYS A 62 29.17 -7.68 6.25
#